data_AF-A0A452ZSZ9-F1
#
_entry.id   AF-A0A452ZSZ9-F1
#
_cell.length_a   1.000
_cell.length_b   1.000
_cell.length_c   1.000
_cell.angle_alpha   90.00
_cell.angle_beta   90.00
_cell.angle_gamma   90.00
#
_symmetry.space_group_name_H-M   'P 1'
#
loop_
_entity.id
_entity.type
_entity.pdbx_description
1 polymer ?
#
loop_
_entity_poly.entity_id
_entity_poly.type
_entity_poly.pdbx_seq_one_letter_code
_entity_poly.pdbx_strand_id
1 'polypeptide(L)'
;DPGSRLELRFRPEDPDCHPTFGEPRASTGLLLRLSRPKGGSAPPRAEVVARVRTAYHFDGMADFQHVVPVHAAQVRKRKRLDCPSVKDDLGTDKAGGLDMDDGDVMMLVPPLFAIKDNPTNIA
;
A
#
# COMPACT_ATOMS: atom_id res chain seq x y z
N ASP A 1 -12.13 -4.90 20.61
CA ASP A 1 -13.32 -4.51 19.84
C ASP A 1 -12.91 -4.42 18.38
N PRO A 2 -13.34 -5.34 17.50
CA PRO A 2 -12.87 -5.39 16.11
C PRO A 2 -13.16 -4.10 15.32
N GLY A 3 -14.12 -3.28 15.76
CA GLY A 3 -14.44 -1.97 15.17
C GLY A 3 -13.39 -0.87 15.44
N SER A 4 -12.33 -1.13 16.20
CA SER A 4 -11.30 -0.13 16.51
C SER A 4 -10.08 -0.17 15.59
N ARG A 5 -9.93 -1.20 14.74
CA ARG A 5 -8.81 -1.34 13.80
C ARG A 5 -8.98 -0.42 12.58
N LEU A 6 -7.88 0.10 12.07
CA LEU A 6 -7.88 0.95 10.87
C LEU A 6 -7.58 0.11 9.63
N GLU A 7 -8.46 0.15 8.64
CA GLU A 7 -8.27 -0.53 7.35
C GLU A 7 -7.42 0.33 6.40
N LEU A 8 -6.44 -0.28 5.74
CA LEU A 8 -5.62 0.33 4.69
C LEU A 8 -5.64 -0.55 3.43
N ARG A 9 -5.98 0.05 2.28
CA ARG A 9 -5.90 -0.61 0.97
C ARG A 9 -4.80 0.03 0.13
N PHE A 10 -3.81 -0.76 -0.25
CA PHE A 10 -2.69 -0.29 -1.09
C PHE A 10 -3.09 -0.06 -2.55
N ARG A 11 -4.19 -0.69 -3.01
CA ARG A 11 -4.74 -0.57 -4.36
C ARG A 11 -6.21 -0.18 -4.25
N PRO A 12 -6.53 1.08 -3.91
CA PRO A 12 -7.91 1.51 -3.63
C PRO A 12 -8.85 1.37 -4.83
N GLU A 13 -8.31 1.33 -6.05
CA GLU A 13 -9.07 1.18 -7.30
C GLU A 13 -9.31 -0.28 -7.70
N ASP A 14 -8.60 -1.24 -7.09
CA ASP A 14 -8.76 -2.67 -7.37
C ASP A 14 -9.79 -3.26 -6.40
N PRO A 15 -10.96 -3.73 -6.88
CA PRO A 15 -12.00 -4.34 -6.04
C PRO A 15 -11.50 -5.55 -5.24
N ASP A 16 -10.50 -6.26 -5.78
CA ASP A 16 -9.96 -7.49 -5.20
C ASP A 16 -8.73 -7.22 -4.30
N CYS A 17 -8.48 -5.95 -3.95
CA CYS A 17 -7.40 -5.60 -3.04
C CYS A 17 -7.72 -6.07 -1.60
N HIS A 18 -6.99 -7.06 -1.09
CA HIS A 18 -7.07 -7.38 0.34
C HIS A 18 -6.53 -6.21 1.19
N PRO A 19 -7.23 -5.86 2.29
CA PRO A 19 -6.80 -4.80 3.20
C PRO A 19 -5.70 -5.25 4.15
N THR A 20 -4.95 -4.29 4.67
CA THR A 20 -4.17 -4.46 5.91
C THR A 20 -4.83 -3.73 7.05
N PHE A 21 -4.66 -4.25 8.26
CA PHE A 21 -5.27 -3.70 9.45
C PHE A 21 -4.23 -3.14 10.41
N GLY A 22 -4.43 -1.90 10.81
CA GLY A 22 -3.64 -1.22 11.82
C GLY A 22 -4.33 -1.31 13.17
N GLU A 23 -3.57 -1.67 14.20
CA GLU A 23 -4.10 -1.71 15.57
C GLU A 23 -3.87 -0.38 16.29
N PRO A 24 -4.88 0.18 16.98
CA PRO A 24 -4.70 1.39 17.76
C PRO A 24 -3.81 1.12 18.97
N ARG A 25 -2.82 1.98 19.18
CA ARG A 25 -1.95 1.99 20.36
C ARG A 25 -1.93 3.36 20.99
N ALA A 26 -1.97 3.40 22.32
CA ALA A 26 -1.78 4.63 23.06
C ALA A 26 -0.40 5.22 22.75
N SER A 27 -0.34 6.53 22.53
CA SER A 27 0.88 7.25 22.21
C SER A 27 1.12 8.39 23.20
N THR A 28 2.39 8.65 23.46
CA THR A 28 2.88 9.83 24.20
C THR A 28 3.55 10.83 23.26
N GLY A 29 3.43 10.63 21.94
CA GLY A 29 4.04 11.48 20.93
C GLY A 29 3.52 12.92 20.95
N LEU A 30 4.39 13.86 20.60
CA LEU A 30 4.04 15.27 20.43
C LEU A 30 4.24 15.65 18.96
N LEU A 31 3.32 16.45 18.42
CA LEU A 31 3.50 17.07 17.11
C LEU A 31 4.24 18.39 17.29
N LEU A 32 5.40 18.51 16.65
CA LEU A 32 6.24 19.70 16.69
C LEU A 32 6.15 20.45 15.36
N ARG A 33 5.84 21.74 15.42
CA ARG A 33 6.02 22.66 14.30
C ARG A 33 7.43 23.22 14.34
N LEU A 34 8.25 22.86 13.35
CA LEU A 34 9.59 23.41 13.16
C LEU A 34 9.53 24.54 12.12
N SER A 35 10.16 25.67 12.42
CA SER A 35 10.27 26.79 11.47
C SER A 35 11.66 27.40 11.48
N ARG A 36 12.08 27.93 10.33
CA ARG A 36 13.35 28.65 10.18
C ARG A 36 13.08 30.07 9.68
N PRO A 37 13.62 31.09 10.36
CA PRO A 37 13.53 32.46 9.89
C PRO A 37 14.35 32.64 8.59
N LYS A 38 13.80 33.39 7.63
CA LYS A 38 14.51 33.77 6.41
C LYS A 38 15.72 34.64 6.76
N GLY A 39 16.86 34.38 6.12
CA GLY A 39 18.10 35.15 6.33
C GLY A 39 19.12 34.51 7.27
N GLY A 40 18.91 33.28 7.76
CA GLY A 40 19.94 32.40 8.33
C GLY A 40 20.60 32.85 9.65
N SER A 41 20.35 34.07 10.11
CA SER A 41 21.01 34.63 11.29
C SER A 41 20.33 34.24 12.61
N ALA A 42 19.04 33.91 12.60
CA ALA A 42 18.30 33.54 13.81
C ALA A 42 18.13 32.02 13.93
N PRO A 43 18.14 31.48 15.16
CA PRO A 43 18.03 30.04 15.40
C PRO A 43 16.66 29.49 14.94
N PRO A 44 16.59 28.19 14.58
CA PRO A 44 15.33 27.52 14.28
C PRO A 44 14.40 27.54 15.50
N ARG A 45 13.10 27.63 15.25
CA ARG A 45 12.05 27.60 16.28
C ARG A 45 11.31 26.26 16.24
N ALA A 46 10.99 25.75 17.42
CA ALA A 46 10.19 24.55 17.61
C ALA A 46 9.04 24.84 18.58
N GLU A 47 7.83 24.40 18.23
CA GLU A 47 6.62 24.61 19.02
C GLU A 47 5.82 23.32 19.11
N VAL A 48 5.36 22.97 20.32
CA VAL A 48 4.43 21.85 20.53
C VAL A 48 3.03 22.30 20.10
N VAL A 49 2.51 21.74 19.01
CA VAL A 49 1.19 22.11 18.49
C VAL A 49 0.08 21.13 18.89
N ALA A 50 0.42 19.89 19.22
CA ALA A 50 -0.54 18.90 19.67
C ALA A 50 0.13 17.72 20.39
N ARG A 51 -0.67 16.98 21.17
CA ARG A 51 -0.32 15.65 21.71
C ARG A 51 -1.02 14.57 20.89
N VAL A 52 -0.27 13.59 20.42
CA VAL A 52 -0.79 12.40 19.75
C VAL A 52 -1.23 11.41 20.82
N ARG A 53 -2.53 11.20 20.97
CA ARG A 53 -3.09 10.29 22.00
C ARG A 53 -3.06 8.83 21.56
N THR A 54 -3.30 8.59 20.27
CA THR A 54 -3.43 7.26 19.68
C THR A 54 -2.72 7.25 18.34
N ALA A 55 -1.96 6.19 18.06
CA ALA A 55 -1.34 5.92 16.78
C ALA A 55 -1.76 4.52 16.31
N TYR A 56 -1.93 4.35 15.01
CA TYR A 56 -2.27 3.05 14.41
C TYR A 56 -1.01 2.39 13.87
N HIS A 57 -0.77 1.15 14.29
CA HIS A 57 0.41 0.38 13.90
C HIS A 57 0.01 -0.77 12.98
N PHE A 58 0.58 -0.79 11.78
CA PHE A 58 0.40 -1.83 10.77
C PHE A 58 1.59 -2.79 10.82
N ASP A 59 1.68 -3.57 11.89
CA ASP A 59 2.79 -4.52 12.08
C ASP A 59 2.54 -5.86 11.34
N GLY A 60 1.28 -6.12 10.96
CA GLY A 60 0.90 -7.27 10.13
C GLY A 60 1.44 -7.14 8.71
N MET A 61 1.82 -8.28 8.11
CA MET A 61 2.23 -8.33 6.71
C MET A 61 1.00 -8.25 5.80
N ALA A 62 1.15 -7.62 4.63
CA ALA A 62 0.11 -7.66 3.61
C ALA A 62 0.02 -9.06 2.98
N ASP A 63 -1.21 -9.47 2.65
CA ASP A 63 -1.46 -10.73 1.93
C ASP A 63 -0.88 -10.71 0.52
N PHE A 64 -0.46 -11.89 0.04
CA PHE A 64 -0.12 -12.08 -1.36
C PHE A 64 -1.35 -11.89 -2.24
N GLN A 65 -1.21 -11.08 -3.29
CA GLN A 65 -2.30 -10.76 -4.22
C GLN A 65 -1.83 -10.98 -5.66
N HIS A 66 -2.59 -11.77 -6.41
CA HIS A 66 -2.42 -11.86 -7.86
C HIS A 66 -3.10 -10.66 -8.51
N VAL A 67 -2.35 -9.86 -9.26
CA VAL A 67 -2.87 -8.69 -9.97
C VAL A 67 -3.20 -9.11 -11.40
N VAL A 68 -4.47 -9.09 -11.77
CA VAL A 68 -4.87 -9.37 -13.16
C VAL A 68 -4.15 -8.37 -14.10
N PRO A 69 -3.59 -8.82 -15.24
CA PRO A 69 -2.75 -7.99 -16.11
C PRO A 69 -3.38 -6.66 -16.55
N VAL A 70 -4.71 -6.60 -16.64
CA VAL A 70 -5.47 -5.39 -17.01
C VAL A 70 -5.26 -4.28 -15.98
N HIS A 71 -5.31 -4.59 -14.69
CA HIS A 71 -5.07 -3.64 -13.60
C HIS A 71 -3.59 -3.22 -13.55
N ALA A 72 -2.64 -4.14 -13.80
CA ALA A 72 -1.22 -3.82 -13.86
C ALA A 72 -0.87 -2.88 -15.04
N ALA A 73 -1.51 -3.05 -16.19
CA ALA A 73 -1.32 -2.19 -17.35
C ALA A 73 -1.82 -0.75 -17.08
N GLN A 74 -2.96 -0.59 -16.40
CA GLN A 74 -3.52 0.72 -16.07
C GLN A 74 -2.64 1.50 -15.09
N VAL A 75 -2.08 0.83 -14.07
CA VAL A 75 -1.11 1.41 -13.13
C VAL A 75 0.19 1.85 -13.84
N ARG A 76 0.72 1.01 -14.74
CA ARG A 76 1.94 1.34 -15.52
C ARG A 76 1.76 2.54 -16.44
N LYS A 77 0.57 2.70 -17.06
CA LYS A 77 0.27 3.87 -17.89
C LYS A 77 0.25 5.17 -17.08
N ARG A 78 -0.31 5.14 -15.86
CA ARG A 78 -0.31 6.31 -14.96
C ARG A 78 1.11 6.71 -14.55
N LYS A 79 1.97 5.75 -14.20
CA LYS A 79 3.38 6.02 -13.87
C LYS A 79 4.18 6.60 -15.05
N ARG A 80 3.83 6.27 -16.31
CA ARG A 80 4.46 6.87 -17.51
C ARG A 80 4.01 8.30 -17.82
N LEU A 81 2.88 8.76 -17.28
CA LEU A 81 2.44 10.16 -17.44
C LEU A 81 3.19 11.11 -16.49
N ASP A 82 3.64 10.62 -15.33
CA ASP A 82 4.33 11.42 -14.31
C ASP A 82 5.86 11.51 -14.49
N CYS A 83 6.44 10.88 -15.54
CA CYS A 83 7.86 10.96 -15.86
C CYS A 83 8.02 11.21 -17.37
N PRO A 84 8.76 12.24 -17.83
CA PRO A 84 9.01 12.41 -19.26
C PRO A 84 10.01 11.33 -19.72
N SER A 85 9.49 10.18 -20.13
CA SER A 85 10.31 9.10 -20.70
C SER A 85 10.71 9.44 -22.12
N VAL A 86 12.02 9.46 -22.36
CA VAL A 86 12.62 9.29 -23.69
C VAL A 86 12.10 7.99 -24.32
N LYS A 87 11.86 8.05 -25.64
CA LYS A 87 11.40 6.93 -26.47
C LYS A 87 12.59 6.02 -26.77
N ASP A 88 12.43 4.72 -26.58
CA ASP A 88 13.20 3.72 -27.32
C ASP A 88 12.23 2.74 -27.98
N ASP A 89 12.25 2.79 -29.31
CA ASP A 89 11.56 1.92 -30.25
C ASP A 89 12.45 0.70 -30.52
N LEU A 90 12.00 -0.53 -30.25
CA LEU A 90 12.43 -1.69 -31.04
C LEU A 90 11.53 -2.92 -30.87
N GLY A 91 11.06 -3.44 -32.01
CA GLY A 91 11.09 -4.89 -32.28
C GLY A 91 9.79 -5.68 -32.14
N THR A 92 9.03 -5.75 -33.24
CA THR A 92 8.08 -6.83 -33.57
C THR A 92 8.79 -8.19 -33.61
N ASP A 93 8.17 -9.24 -33.06
CA ASP A 93 8.18 -10.58 -33.68
C ASP A 93 7.02 -11.45 -33.14
N LYS A 94 6.27 -12.02 -34.08
CA LYS A 94 5.13 -12.94 -33.89
C LYS A 94 5.63 -14.38 -33.93
N ALA A 95 5.37 -15.18 -32.90
CA ALA A 95 5.30 -16.64 -33.03
C ALA A 95 4.53 -17.27 -31.84
N GLY A 96 3.50 -18.06 -32.15
CA GLY A 96 2.89 -19.05 -31.25
C GLY A 96 1.67 -18.58 -30.46
N GLY A 97 0.50 -18.55 -31.12
CA GLY A 97 -0.78 -18.53 -30.42
C GLY A 97 -1.04 -19.88 -29.76
N LEU A 98 -0.94 -19.94 -28.43
CA LEU A 98 -1.69 -20.91 -27.65
C LEU A 98 -3.01 -20.22 -27.28
N ASP A 99 -4.10 -20.70 -27.86
CA ASP A 99 -5.45 -20.48 -27.32
C ASP A 99 -5.44 -21.06 -25.90
N MET A 100 -5.21 -20.20 -24.90
CA MET A 100 -5.69 -20.50 -23.56
C MET A 100 -7.16 -20.13 -23.59
N ASP A 101 -8.01 -21.17 -23.53
CA ASP A 101 -9.42 -21.02 -23.24
C ASP A 101 -9.60 -20.04 -22.07
N ASP A 102 -10.23 -18.91 -22.35
CA ASP A 102 -10.49 -17.80 -21.43
C ASP A 102 -11.43 -18.22 -20.27
N GLY A 103 -11.92 -19.48 -20.29
CA GLY A 103 -12.86 -20.04 -19.33
C GLY A 103 -12.28 -20.85 -18.16
N ASP A 104 -11.02 -21.31 -18.20
CA ASP A 104 -10.53 -22.33 -17.26
C ASP A 104 -9.28 -21.92 -16.45
N VAL A 105 -9.28 -20.70 -15.91
CA VAL A 105 -8.43 -20.41 -14.73
C VAL A 105 -9.24 -20.73 -13.48
N MET A 106 -9.38 -22.03 -13.18
CA MET A 106 -9.88 -22.52 -11.89
C MET A 106 -8.81 -22.32 -10.80
N MET A 107 -8.39 -21.07 -10.58
CA MET A 107 -7.62 -20.72 -9.39
C MET A 107 -8.60 -20.41 -8.26
N LEU A 108 -8.87 -21.41 -7.43
CA LEU A 108 -9.35 -21.15 -6.07
C LEU A 108 -8.26 -20.33 -5.39
N VAL A 109 -8.37 -19.00 -5.42
CA VAL A 109 -7.56 -18.10 -4.61
C VAL A 109 -7.83 -18.50 -3.16
N PRO A 110 -6.85 -19.01 -2.43
CA PRO A 110 -7.07 -19.46 -1.07
C PRO A 110 -7.51 -18.27 -0.23
N PRO A 111 -8.56 -18.44 0.58
CA PRO A 111 -9.38 -17.33 1.04
C PRO A 111 -8.60 -16.26 1.81
N LEU A 112 -7.53 -16.61 2.53
CA LEU A 112 -6.55 -15.69 3.14
C LEU A 112 -5.26 -16.49 3.38
N PHE A 113 -4.11 -16.01 2.90
CA PHE A 113 -2.84 -16.74 3.05
C PHE A 113 -1.98 -16.28 4.23
N ALA A 114 -2.21 -15.08 4.78
CA ALA A 114 -1.63 -14.71 6.06
C ALA A 114 -2.54 -15.15 7.21
N ILE A 115 -2.36 -16.40 7.66
CA ILE A 115 -2.90 -16.89 8.95
C ILE A 115 -2.29 -16.11 10.16
N LYS A 116 -1.46 -15.10 9.91
CA LYS A 116 -0.62 -14.44 10.93
C LYS A 116 -1.22 -13.15 11.51
N ASP A 117 -2.54 -13.08 11.63
CA ASP A 117 -3.22 -12.02 12.40
C ASP A 117 -4.21 -12.54 13.44
N ASN A 118 -4.21 -13.85 13.72
CA ASN A 118 -4.85 -14.42 14.90
C ASN A 118 -3.79 -15.00 15.84
N PRO A 119 -3.47 -14.35 16.99
CA PRO A 119 -2.66 -14.99 18.01
C PRO A 119 -3.46 -16.16 18.60
N THR A 120 -3.21 -17.39 18.17
CA THR A 120 -3.63 -18.57 18.94
C THR A 120 -2.78 -18.63 20.20
N ASN A 121 -3.41 -18.40 21.35
CA ASN A 121 -2.83 -18.63 22.66
C ASN A 121 -2.32 -20.09 22.70
N ILE A 122 -1.01 -20.28 22.74
CA ILE A 122 -0.39 -21.59 22.89
C ILE A 122 -0.39 -21.85 24.40
N ALA A 123 -1.32 -22.69 24.84
CA ALA A 123 -1.45 -23.16 26.22
C ALA A 123 -0.28 -24.06 26.64
#